data_AF-A0A960NJF7-F1
#
_entry.id   AF-A0A960NJF7-F1
#
_cell.length_a   1.000
_cell.length_b   1.000
_cell.length_c   1.000
_cell.angle_alpha   90.00
_cell.angle_beta   90.00
_cell.angle_gamma   90.00
#
_symmetry.space_group_name_H-M   'P 1'
#
loop_
_entity.id
_entity.type
_entity.pdbx_description
1 polymer ?
#
loop_
_entity_poly.entity_id
_entity_poly.type
_entity_poly.pdbx_seq_one_letter_code
_entity_poly.pdbx_strand_id
1 'polypeptide(L)'
;MTYVPDKTTFLERAKRGNLVPVWRELLVDQETPVSAYCRLRAKFREKNPAAHTFLLESVEGGEKIARYSFLGGNPFLVFRATGRTVEIETADGHREFREDVDPMDELRSYMARYQPVEDPDLPLFYGGAVGYLGYPAITQFEPRVGLARERDIEWPDMVFVLTDTLLIFDHVRHTAKVVANARIEGDPEQAYNEAMAKVDEVCEALTVSVPHHLLDLNSPRPEMPVRSNLTQAEFEHAVEAAKEYIRAGDI
;
A
#
# COMPACT_ATOMS: atom_id res chain seq x y z
N MET A 1 0.08 11.30 26.25
CA MET A 1 -0.78 11.66 25.10
C MET A 1 -2.03 10.79 25.15
N THR A 2 -3.17 11.30 24.66
CA THR A 2 -4.47 10.60 24.74
C THR A 2 -4.71 9.79 23.48
N TYR A 3 -5.27 8.59 23.62
CA TYR A 3 -5.67 7.70 22.54
C TYR A 3 -7.16 7.83 22.24
N VAL A 4 -7.53 7.66 20.98
CA VAL A 4 -8.93 7.57 20.56
C VAL A 4 -9.15 6.20 19.90
N PRO A 5 -10.15 5.42 20.32
CA PRO A 5 -10.97 5.59 21.52
C PRO A 5 -10.17 5.35 22.82
N ASP A 6 -10.76 5.70 23.98
CA ASP A 6 -10.26 5.21 25.27
C ASP A 6 -10.49 3.70 25.44
N LYS A 7 -9.87 3.10 26.47
CA LYS A 7 -9.96 1.64 26.69
C LYS A 7 -11.39 1.14 26.82
N THR A 8 -12.23 1.84 27.58
CA THR A 8 -13.63 1.43 27.80
C THR A 8 -14.41 1.42 26.49
N THR A 9 -14.26 2.48 25.70
CA THR A 9 -14.93 2.62 24.40
C THR A 9 -14.37 1.63 23.38
N PHE A 10 -13.06 1.35 23.41
CA PHE A 10 -12.44 0.31 22.59
C PHE A 10 -13.07 -1.07 22.86
N LEU A 11 -13.20 -1.46 24.14
CA LEU A 11 -13.78 -2.74 24.51
C LEU A 11 -15.25 -2.89 24.09
N GLU A 12 -16.00 -1.79 24.08
CA GLU A 12 -17.37 -1.79 23.52
C GLU A 12 -17.38 -1.92 21.99
N ARG A 13 -16.46 -1.24 21.28
CA ARG A 13 -16.30 -1.36 19.82
C ARG A 13 -15.85 -2.76 19.42
N ALA A 14 -14.98 -3.39 20.19
CA ALA A 14 -14.48 -4.76 19.98
C ALA A 14 -15.59 -5.83 19.94
N LYS A 15 -16.79 -5.55 20.46
CA LYS A 15 -17.94 -6.47 20.36
C LYS A 15 -18.59 -6.48 18.98
N ARG A 16 -18.27 -5.50 18.11
CA ARG A 16 -18.92 -5.30 16.80
C ARG A 16 -18.10 -5.85 15.63
N GLY A 17 -16.83 -6.16 15.86
CA GLY A 17 -15.88 -6.61 14.85
C GLY A 17 -14.50 -6.86 15.46
N ASN A 18 -13.61 -7.42 14.67
CA ASN A 18 -12.28 -7.88 15.12
C ASN A 18 -11.13 -6.98 14.66
N LEU A 19 -11.43 -5.86 14.02
CA LEU A 19 -10.44 -4.89 13.58
C LEU A 19 -10.89 -3.48 14.01
N VAL A 20 -10.32 -2.98 15.09
CA VAL A 20 -10.76 -1.71 15.71
C VAL A 20 -9.63 -0.68 15.63
N PRO A 21 -9.83 0.49 15.01
CA PRO A 21 -8.79 1.51 14.95
C PRO A 21 -8.56 2.16 16.32
N VAL A 22 -7.30 2.31 16.68
CA VAL A 22 -6.80 3.12 17.79
C VAL A 22 -5.86 4.15 17.20
N TRP A 23 -6.08 5.42 17.49
CA TRP A 23 -5.34 6.49 16.83
C TRP A 23 -5.03 7.68 17.73
N ARG A 24 -4.10 8.50 17.25
CA ARG A 24 -3.78 9.82 17.79
C ARG A 24 -3.72 10.82 16.65
N GLU A 25 -4.15 12.05 16.91
CA GLU A 25 -4.00 13.16 15.98
C GLU A 25 -2.86 14.06 16.44
N LEU A 26 -1.98 14.38 15.50
CA LEU A 26 -0.79 15.19 15.68
C LEU A 26 -0.92 16.46 14.83
N LEU A 27 -0.42 17.58 15.35
CA LEU A 27 -0.19 18.76 14.53
C LEU A 27 1.09 18.54 13.71
N VAL A 28 1.04 18.80 12.40
CA VAL A 28 2.13 18.50 11.47
C VAL A 28 2.54 19.70 10.63
N ASP A 29 2.44 20.91 11.18
CA ASP A 29 2.82 22.16 10.50
C ASP A 29 4.28 22.19 9.98
N GLN A 30 5.16 21.37 10.57
CA GLN A 30 6.57 21.25 10.18
C GLN A 30 6.89 19.93 9.45
N GLU A 31 5.90 19.10 9.18
CA GLU A 31 6.09 17.82 8.52
C GLU A 31 5.36 17.78 7.17
N THR A 32 6.03 17.19 6.19
CA THR A 32 5.45 16.87 4.89
C THR A 32 5.24 15.36 4.80
N PRO A 33 4.31 14.86 3.97
CA PRO A 33 4.18 13.43 3.72
C PRO A 33 5.51 12.79 3.29
N VAL A 34 6.29 13.48 2.44
CA VAL A 34 7.58 12.95 1.97
C VAL A 34 8.61 12.85 3.12
N SER A 35 8.73 13.88 3.97
CA SER A 35 9.66 13.84 5.12
C SER A 35 9.26 12.74 6.11
N ALA A 36 7.98 12.63 6.43
CA ALA A 36 7.44 11.59 7.30
C ALA A 36 7.65 10.19 6.71
N TYR A 37 7.44 10.01 5.39
CA TYR A 37 7.68 8.74 4.70
C TYR A 37 9.15 8.32 4.80
N CYS A 38 10.09 9.24 4.57
CA CYS A 38 11.52 8.96 4.70
C CYS A 38 11.90 8.49 6.12
N ARG A 39 11.36 9.14 7.16
CA ARG A 39 11.58 8.76 8.57
C ARG A 39 11.00 7.40 8.90
N LEU A 40 9.73 7.17 8.54
CA LEU A 40 9.06 5.89 8.73
C LEU A 40 9.79 4.75 8.01
N ARG A 41 10.17 4.96 6.75
CA ARG A 41 10.91 3.98 5.96
C ARG A 41 12.27 3.67 6.54
N ALA A 42 13.01 4.69 7.01
CA ALA A 42 14.29 4.48 7.69
C ALA A 42 14.08 3.59 8.92
N LYS A 43 13.11 3.94 9.79
CA LYS A 43 12.79 3.18 11.00
C LYS A 43 12.40 1.74 10.72
N PHE A 44 11.51 1.49 9.77
CA PHE A 44 11.09 0.11 9.45
C PHE A 44 12.23 -0.72 8.84
N ARG A 45 13.13 -0.08 8.09
CA ARG A 45 14.28 -0.76 7.47
C ARG A 45 15.43 -1.03 8.43
N GLU A 46 15.50 -0.37 9.59
CA GLU A 46 16.41 -0.74 10.68
C GLU A 46 16.15 -2.18 11.15
N LYS A 47 14.87 -2.56 11.25
CA LYS A 47 14.45 -3.91 11.67
C LYS A 47 14.46 -4.90 10.51
N ASN A 48 13.99 -4.48 9.34
CA ASN A 48 13.91 -5.35 8.16
C ASN A 48 14.36 -4.62 6.88
N PRO A 49 15.57 -4.95 6.37
CA PRO A 49 16.09 -4.71 5.03
C PRO A 49 15.08 -4.35 3.95
N ALA A 50 14.19 -5.33 3.81
CA ALA A 50 13.22 -5.50 2.74
C ALA A 50 11.81 -5.07 3.16
N ALA A 51 11.68 -4.28 4.23
CA ALA A 51 10.39 -3.79 4.70
C ALA A 51 9.64 -3.08 3.56
N HIS A 52 8.43 -3.56 3.30
CA HIS A 52 7.49 -2.91 2.40
C HIS A 52 6.99 -1.62 3.03
N THR A 53 7.00 -0.54 2.26
CA THR A 53 6.52 0.79 2.65
C THR A 53 5.84 1.44 1.46
N PHE A 54 4.83 2.27 1.72
CA PHE A 54 4.12 3.02 0.69
C PHE A 54 3.83 4.45 1.12
N LEU A 55 3.71 5.32 0.11
CA LEU A 55 3.20 6.67 0.19
C LEU A 55 2.20 6.81 -0.96
N LEU A 56 0.94 7.09 -0.64
CA LEU A 56 -0.13 7.34 -1.60
C LEU A 56 -0.52 8.81 -1.50
N GLU A 57 -0.23 9.57 -2.55
CA GLU A 57 -0.66 10.95 -2.71
C GLU A 57 -1.50 11.06 -3.97
N SER A 58 -2.52 11.90 -3.93
CA SER A 58 -3.36 12.18 -5.09
C SER A 58 -3.26 13.66 -5.44
N VAL A 59 -3.26 13.96 -6.73
CA VAL A 59 -3.31 15.33 -7.28
C VAL A 59 -4.51 15.40 -8.20
N GLU A 60 -5.50 16.20 -7.83
CA GLU A 60 -6.67 16.48 -8.66
C GLU A 60 -6.35 17.63 -9.64
N GLY A 61 -6.60 17.39 -10.94
CA GLY A 61 -6.50 18.42 -11.97
C GLY A 61 -5.10 18.98 -12.23
N GLY A 62 -4.04 18.30 -11.77
CA GLY A 62 -2.64 18.68 -11.99
C GLY A 62 -2.12 19.83 -11.11
N GLU A 63 -2.99 20.51 -10.36
CA GLU A 63 -2.63 21.70 -9.57
C GLU A 63 -3.00 21.61 -8.09
N LYS A 64 -3.98 20.77 -7.70
CA LYS A 64 -4.42 20.66 -6.30
C LYS A 64 -4.09 19.29 -5.72
N ILE A 65 -3.32 19.26 -4.65
CA ILE A 65 -3.13 18.05 -3.85
C ILE A 65 -4.49 17.67 -3.25
N ALA A 66 -4.87 16.40 -3.36
CA ALA A 66 -6.05 15.86 -2.71
C ALA A 66 -5.96 16.05 -1.19
N ARG A 67 -7.08 16.07 -0.48
CA ARG A 67 -7.08 16.39 0.96
C ARG A 67 -6.18 15.48 1.81
N TYR A 68 -6.03 14.21 1.42
CA TYR A 68 -5.32 13.23 2.21
C TYR A 68 -4.11 12.62 1.48
N SER A 69 -3.02 12.43 2.23
CA SER A 69 -1.92 11.53 1.86
C SER A 69 -1.86 10.36 2.86
N PHE A 70 -1.62 9.15 2.37
CA PHE A 70 -1.59 7.93 3.19
C PHE A 70 -0.21 7.29 3.15
N LEU A 71 0.34 7.04 4.33
CA LEU A 71 1.62 6.38 4.50
C LEU A 71 1.40 5.11 5.31
N GLY A 72 2.16 4.08 4.97
CA GLY A 72 2.16 2.85 5.73
C GLY A 72 3.38 2.00 5.43
N GLY A 73 3.56 0.96 6.21
CA GLY A 73 4.67 0.04 6.04
C GLY A 73 4.70 -1.02 7.14
N ASN A 74 5.74 -1.84 7.11
CA ASN A 74 5.91 -2.97 8.03
C ASN A 74 4.66 -3.86 8.08
N PRO A 75 4.23 -4.41 6.93
CA PRO A 75 2.99 -5.17 6.86
C PRO A 75 3.05 -6.40 7.74
N PHE A 76 1.91 -6.75 8.34
CA PHE A 76 1.80 -8.03 9.03
C PHE A 76 1.64 -9.21 8.06
N LEU A 77 1.30 -8.90 6.80
CA LEU A 77 1.11 -9.87 5.74
C LEU A 77 1.42 -9.30 4.35
N VAL A 78 2.06 -10.11 3.52
CA VAL A 78 2.25 -9.85 2.08
C VAL A 78 1.61 -10.98 1.29
N PHE A 79 0.69 -10.62 0.39
CA PHE A 79 0.01 -11.51 -0.54
C PHE A 79 0.61 -11.31 -1.93
N ARG A 80 1.10 -12.36 -2.56
CA ARG A 80 1.65 -12.32 -3.93
C ARG A 80 0.98 -13.40 -4.77
N ALA A 81 0.84 -13.15 -6.07
CA ALA A 81 0.41 -14.20 -6.98
C ALA A 81 1.12 -14.11 -8.33
N THR A 82 1.37 -15.27 -8.93
CA THR A 82 1.87 -15.43 -10.30
C THR A 82 1.08 -16.55 -10.96
N GLY A 83 0.35 -16.25 -12.03
CA GLY A 83 -0.59 -17.17 -12.63
C GLY A 83 -1.64 -17.64 -11.61
N ARG A 84 -1.69 -18.94 -11.36
CA ARG A 84 -2.61 -19.58 -10.40
C ARG A 84 -1.94 -20.00 -9.09
N THR A 85 -0.74 -19.48 -8.83
CA THR A 85 0.00 -19.73 -7.60
C THR A 85 -0.03 -18.49 -6.72
N VAL A 86 -0.49 -18.65 -5.49
CA VAL A 86 -0.51 -17.61 -4.46
C VAL A 86 0.53 -17.91 -3.39
N GLU A 87 1.30 -16.90 -3.01
CA GLU A 87 2.21 -16.91 -1.86
C GLU A 87 1.69 -15.92 -0.81
N ILE A 88 1.57 -16.39 0.44
CA ILE A 88 1.20 -15.56 1.58
C ILE A 88 2.35 -15.59 2.58
N GLU A 89 2.92 -14.44 2.87
CA GLU A 89 4.05 -14.27 3.80
C GLU A 89 3.61 -13.44 5.00
N THR A 90 3.79 -13.97 6.21
CA THR A 90 3.49 -13.27 7.48
C THR A 90 4.73 -12.57 8.04
N ALA A 91 4.54 -11.64 8.99
CA ALA A 91 5.63 -10.85 9.58
C ALA A 91 6.76 -11.65 10.24
N ASP A 92 6.46 -12.85 10.74
CA ASP A 92 7.43 -13.79 11.32
C ASP A 92 8.22 -14.59 10.27
N GLY A 93 7.96 -14.34 8.98
CA GLY A 93 8.63 -14.99 7.86
C GLY A 93 8.01 -16.33 7.47
N HIS A 94 6.90 -16.76 8.09
CA HIS A 94 6.18 -17.93 7.63
C HIS A 94 5.58 -17.68 6.25
N ARG A 95 5.68 -18.69 5.38
CA ARG A 95 5.21 -18.65 3.99
C ARG A 95 4.31 -19.82 3.69
N GLU A 96 3.15 -19.52 3.15
CA GLU A 96 2.16 -20.47 2.66
C GLU A 96 2.04 -20.35 1.15
N PHE A 97 2.02 -21.48 0.46
CA PHE A 97 1.83 -21.55 -0.99
C PHE A 97 0.54 -22.29 -1.32
N ARG A 98 -0.23 -21.73 -2.26
CA ARG A 98 -1.46 -22.33 -2.77
C ARG A 98 -1.34 -22.42 -4.28
N GLU A 99 -1.48 -23.62 -4.80
CA GLU A 99 -1.38 -23.91 -6.24
C GLU A 99 -2.76 -24.14 -6.85
N ASP A 100 -2.88 -23.82 -8.13
CA ASP A 100 -4.09 -24.00 -8.94
C ASP A 100 -5.35 -23.30 -8.38
N VAL A 101 -5.16 -22.13 -7.77
CA VAL A 101 -6.24 -21.30 -7.20
C VAL A 101 -6.47 -20.03 -8.03
N ASP A 102 -7.65 -19.44 -7.89
CA ASP A 102 -7.91 -18.08 -8.37
C ASP A 102 -7.36 -17.07 -7.33
N PRO A 103 -6.36 -16.24 -7.69
CA PRO A 103 -5.77 -15.29 -6.75
C PRO A 103 -6.72 -14.22 -6.22
N MET A 104 -7.73 -13.82 -7.00
CA MET A 104 -8.70 -12.81 -6.58
C MET A 104 -9.68 -13.38 -5.56
N ASP A 105 -10.10 -14.63 -5.74
CA ASP A 105 -10.96 -15.33 -4.78
C ASP A 105 -10.20 -15.64 -3.48
N GLU A 106 -8.92 -16.00 -3.56
CA GLU A 106 -8.07 -16.18 -2.37
C GLU A 106 -7.89 -14.85 -1.63
N LEU A 107 -7.57 -13.75 -2.33
CA LEU A 107 -7.46 -12.43 -1.69
C LEU A 107 -8.78 -12.02 -1.03
N ARG A 108 -9.93 -12.22 -1.71
CA ARG A 108 -11.26 -11.93 -1.15
C ARG A 108 -11.52 -12.75 0.11
N SER A 109 -11.25 -14.05 0.06
CA SER A 109 -11.44 -14.97 1.19
C SER A 109 -10.53 -14.61 2.37
N TYR A 110 -9.32 -14.13 2.09
CA TYR A 110 -8.40 -13.66 3.11
C TYR A 110 -8.90 -12.36 3.76
N MET A 111 -9.32 -11.39 2.94
CA MET A 111 -9.83 -10.10 3.43
C MET A 111 -11.12 -10.24 4.24
N ALA A 112 -11.97 -11.24 3.91
CA ALA A 112 -13.21 -11.52 4.63
C ALA A 112 -13.02 -11.89 6.12
N ARG A 113 -11.80 -12.23 6.54
CA ARG A 113 -11.46 -12.51 7.93
C ARG A 113 -11.46 -11.25 8.80
N TYR A 114 -11.32 -10.07 8.19
CA TYR A 114 -11.30 -8.79 8.89
C TYR A 114 -12.67 -8.13 8.87
N GLN A 115 -13.17 -7.81 10.06
CA GLN A 115 -14.45 -7.13 10.31
C GLN A 115 -14.13 -5.76 10.92
N PRO A 116 -13.84 -4.75 10.08
CA PRO A 116 -13.50 -3.41 10.55
C PRO A 116 -14.67 -2.77 11.28
N VAL A 117 -14.37 -2.15 12.43
CA VAL A 117 -15.32 -1.30 13.15
C VAL A 117 -15.10 0.14 12.70
N GLU A 118 -16.14 0.71 12.08
CA GLU A 118 -16.09 2.07 11.55
C GLU A 118 -15.83 3.11 12.65
N ASP A 119 -14.96 4.06 12.34
CA ASP A 119 -14.73 5.26 13.12
C ASP A 119 -15.09 6.49 12.27
N PRO A 120 -16.14 7.26 12.63
CA PRO A 120 -16.60 8.40 11.84
C PRO A 120 -15.58 9.55 11.80
N ASP A 121 -14.59 9.55 12.70
CA ASP A 121 -13.54 10.55 12.71
C ASP A 121 -12.39 10.20 11.75
N LEU A 122 -12.35 8.99 11.18
CA LEU A 122 -11.34 8.60 10.19
C LEU A 122 -11.85 8.83 8.75
N PRO A 123 -10.96 9.09 7.78
CA PRO A 123 -11.35 9.17 6.37
C PRO A 123 -11.78 7.79 5.84
N LEU A 124 -12.24 7.73 4.59
CA LEU A 124 -12.71 6.46 3.99
C LEU A 124 -11.65 5.34 3.99
N PHE A 125 -10.37 5.69 3.92
CA PHE A 125 -9.28 4.72 3.93
C PHE A 125 -8.43 4.87 5.20
N TYR A 126 -8.44 3.87 6.05
CA TYR A 126 -7.64 3.80 7.29
C TYR A 126 -7.10 2.39 7.56
N GLY A 127 -7.07 1.54 6.53
CA GLY A 127 -6.63 0.15 6.62
C GLY A 127 -7.08 -0.66 5.41
N GLY A 128 -6.36 -1.72 5.08
CA GLY A 128 -6.70 -2.62 3.99
C GLY A 128 -5.49 -3.15 3.23
N ALA A 129 -5.75 -3.76 2.08
CA ALA A 129 -4.74 -4.26 1.15
C ALA A 129 -4.27 -3.13 0.22
N VAL A 130 -2.98 -2.81 0.26
CA VAL A 130 -2.35 -1.80 -0.59
C VAL A 130 -1.36 -2.48 -1.51
N GLY A 131 -1.38 -2.20 -2.80
CA GLY A 131 -0.56 -2.95 -3.73
C GLY A 131 -0.82 -2.66 -5.19
N TYR A 132 -0.51 -3.64 -6.03
CA TYR A 132 -0.74 -3.56 -7.47
C TYR A 132 -1.35 -4.84 -8.03
N LEU A 133 -2.05 -4.67 -9.14
CA LEU A 133 -2.49 -5.72 -10.06
C LEU A 133 -1.82 -5.44 -11.40
N GLY A 134 -0.89 -6.29 -11.80
CA GLY A 134 -0.18 -6.20 -13.06
C GLY A 134 -1.05 -6.64 -14.24
N TYR A 135 -0.70 -6.19 -15.45
CA TYR A 135 -1.44 -6.57 -16.67
C TYR A 135 -1.63 -8.09 -16.83
N PRO A 136 -0.64 -8.97 -16.53
CA PRO A 136 -0.82 -10.41 -16.70
C PRO A 136 -1.99 -11.01 -15.90
N ALA A 137 -2.41 -10.36 -14.82
CA ALA A 137 -3.58 -10.77 -14.04
C ALA A 137 -4.90 -10.70 -14.85
N ILE A 138 -4.92 -10.07 -16.02
CA ILE A 138 -6.06 -10.09 -16.95
C ILE A 138 -6.52 -11.52 -17.26
N THR A 139 -5.61 -12.48 -17.29
CA THR A 139 -5.90 -13.89 -17.56
C THR A 139 -6.82 -14.55 -16.53
N GLN A 140 -6.93 -13.96 -15.33
CA GLN A 140 -7.89 -14.40 -14.31
C GLN A 140 -9.33 -13.99 -14.67
N PHE A 141 -9.50 -12.90 -15.42
CA PHE A 141 -10.80 -12.36 -15.80
C PHE A 141 -11.20 -12.78 -17.22
N GLU A 142 -10.24 -12.82 -18.15
CA GLU A 142 -10.44 -13.24 -19.54
C GLU A 142 -9.34 -14.23 -19.95
N PRO A 143 -9.58 -15.54 -19.79
CA PRO A 143 -8.59 -16.58 -20.08
C PRO A 143 -8.15 -16.66 -21.56
N ARG A 144 -8.90 -16.03 -22.48
CA ARG A 144 -8.56 -16.02 -23.91
C ARG A 144 -7.50 -14.99 -24.27
N VAL A 145 -7.22 -14.02 -23.39
CA VAL A 145 -6.14 -13.06 -23.62
C VAL A 145 -4.81 -13.79 -23.53
N GLY A 146 -4.13 -13.90 -24.67
CA GLY A 146 -2.76 -14.40 -24.72
C GLY A 146 -1.81 -13.44 -24.00
N LEU A 147 -0.93 -13.98 -23.17
CA LEU A 147 0.20 -13.23 -22.62
C LEU A 147 1.40 -13.31 -23.57
N ALA A 148 2.26 -12.30 -23.51
CA ALA A 148 3.55 -12.37 -24.18
C ALA A 148 4.32 -13.63 -23.73
N ARG A 149 4.94 -14.33 -24.68
CA ARG A 149 5.64 -15.60 -24.43
C ARG A 149 6.86 -15.43 -23.52
N GLU A 150 7.49 -14.27 -23.57
CA GLU A 150 8.65 -13.92 -22.77
C GLU A 150 8.28 -12.75 -21.85
N ARG A 151 8.64 -12.89 -20.57
CA ARG A 151 8.56 -11.80 -19.60
C ARG A 151 9.95 -11.24 -19.43
N ASP A 152 10.14 -9.97 -19.77
CA ASP A 152 11.40 -9.26 -19.51
C ASP A 152 11.63 -9.05 -18.00
N ILE A 153 10.59 -9.25 -17.17
CA ILE A 153 10.58 -8.96 -15.74
C ILE A 153 9.89 -10.09 -14.97
N GLU A 154 10.58 -10.64 -13.97
CA GLU A 154 10.09 -11.69 -13.06
C GLU A 154 9.30 -11.12 -11.88
N TRP A 155 8.40 -10.17 -12.13
CA TRP A 155 7.52 -9.65 -11.08
C TRP A 155 6.28 -10.51 -10.93
N PRO A 156 5.75 -10.66 -9.70
CA PRO A 156 4.44 -11.25 -9.49
C PRO A 156 3.37 -10.52 -10.31
N ASP A 157 2.33 -11.24 -10.71
CA ASP A 157 1.16 -10.67 -11.38
C ASP A 157 0.38 -9.74 -10.46
N MET A 158 0.46 -9.96 -9.14
CA MET A 158 -0.07 -9.05 -8.14
C MET A 158 0.73 -9.12 -6.84
N VAL A 159 0.80 -8.00 -6.13
CA VAL A 159 1.32 -7.94 -4.75
C VAL A 159 0.45 -7.00 -3.96
N PHE A 160 -0.05 -7.46 -2.82
CA PHE A 160 -0.75 -6.65 -1.82
C PHE A 160 -0.09 -6.80 -0.46
N VAL A 161 0.13 -5.67 0.20
CA VAL A 161 0.61 -5.61 1.58
C VAL A 161 -0.55 -5.19 2.48
N LEU A 162 -0.70 -5.90 3.60
CA LEU A 162 -1.68 -5.57 4.63
C LEU A 162 -0.92 -5.00 5.83
N THR A 163 -1.13 -3.71 6.06
CA THR A 163 -0.56 -2.99 7.21
C THR A 163 -1.66 -2.74 8.22
N ASP A 164 -1.34 -2.93 9.50
CA ASP A 164 -2.25 -2.52 10.57
C ASP A 164 -2.06 -1.05 10.95
N THR A 165 -0.92 -0.44 10.60
CA THR A 165 -0.58 0.92 10.98
C THR A 165 -0.49 1.84 9.77
N LEU A 166 -1.13 3.00 9.85
CA LEU A 166 -1.13 4.05 8.83
C LEU A 166 -0.88 5.42 9.45
N LEU A 167 -0.18 6.28 8.72
CA LEU A 167 -0.09 7.70 8.99
C LEU A 167 -0.85 8.45 7.90
N ILE A 168 -1.88 9.20 8.31
CA ILE A 168 -2.83 9.84 7.42
C ILE A 168 -2.74 11.35 7.58
N PHE A 169 -2.23 12.05 6.58
CA PHE A 169 -2.15 13.51 6.57
C PHE A 169 -3.47 14.12 6.11
N ASP A 170 -3.99 15.12 6.82
CA ASP A 170 -5.07 16.00 6.39
C ASP A 170 -4.49 17.37 6.06
N HIS A 171 -4.29 17.63 4.76
CA HIS A 171 -3.66 18.86 4.26
C HIS A 171 -4.46 20.12 4.54
N VAL A 172 -5.77 19.98 4.77
CA VAL A 172 -6.66 21.12 5.07
C VAL A 172 -6.55 21.50 6.53
N ARG A 173 -6.40 20.52 7.43
CA ARG A 173 -6.32 20.75 8.88
C ARG A 173 -4.88 20.89 9.40
N HIS A 174 -3.90 20.65 8.55
CA HIS A 174 -2.48 20.55 8.92
C HIS A 174 -2.25 19.57 10.09
N THR A 175 -3.03 18.49 10.10
CA THR A 175 -2.93 17.43 11.10
C THR A 175 -2.58 16.09 10.44
N ALA A 176 -2.02 15.17 11.21
CA ALA A 176 -1.88 13.79 10.80
C ALA A 176 -2.42 12.84 11.87
N LYS A 177 -3.14 11.83 11.43
CA LYS A 177 -3.63 10.75 12.29
C LYS A 177 -2.71 9.55 12.16
N VAL A 178 -2.12 9.15 13.28
CA VAL A 178 -1.42 7.87 13.41
C VAL A 178 -2.46 6.84 13.82
N VAL A 179 -2.83 5.94 12.93
CA VAL A 179 -3.87 4.93 13.13
C VAL A 179 -3.22 3.55 13.21
N ALA A 180 -3.49 2.81 14.27
CA ALA A 180 -3.20 1.39 14.39
C ALA A 180 -4.52 0.61 14.50
N ASN A 181 -4.79 -0.25 13.53
CA ASN A 181 -5.93 -1.15 13.54
C ASN A 181 -5.61 -2.36 14.43
N ALA A 182 -6.19 -2.39 15.62
CA ALA A 182 -6.05 -3.49 16.57
C ALA A 182 -6.74 -4.75 16.02
N ARG A 183 -5.95 -5.79 15.75
CA ARG A 183 -6.45 -7.11 15.34
C ARG A 183 -6.80 -7.92 16.60
N ILE A 184 -8.07 -8.30 16.74
CA ILE A 184 -8.57 -9.02 17.91
C ILE A 184 -8.66 -10.51 17.57
N GLU A 185 -7.62 -11.25 17.93
CA GLU A 185 -7.53 -12.71 17.74
C GLU A 185 -7.72 -13.47 19.08
N GLY A 186 -7.89 -12.75 20.18
CA GLY A 186 -8.01 -13.26 21.54
C GLY A 186 -8.48 -12.17 22.51
N ASP A 187 -7.64 -11.80 23.48
CA ASP A 187 -7.96 -10.77 24.47
C ASP A 187 -7.98 -9.35 23.84
N PRO A 188 -9.14 -8.67 23.84
CA PRO A 188 -9.24 -7.30 23.33
C PRO A 188 -8.38 -6.30 24.11
N GLU A 189 -8.13 -6.51 25.41
CA GLU A 189 -7.27 -5.60 26.17
C GLU A 189 -5.82 -5.65 25.71
N GLN A 190 -5.32 -6.86 25.43
CA GLN A 190 -4.01 -7.05 24.84
C GLN A 190 -3.92 -6.37 23.47
N ALA A 191 -4.90 -6.58 22.58
CA ALA A 191 -4.93 -5.96 21.26
C ALA A 191 -4.92 -4.43 21.33
N TYR A 192 -5.64 -3.84 22.30
CA TYR A 192 -5.61 -2.40 22.55
C TYR A 192 -4.22 -1.91 22.94
N ASN A 193 -3.56 -2.59 23.89
CA ASN A 193 -2.21 -2.23 24.34
C ASN A 193 -1.18 -2.33 23.20
N GLU A 194 -1.27 -3.36 22.36
CA GLU A 194 -0.40 -3.52 21.19
C GLU A 194 -0.63 -2.41 20.15
N ALA A 195 -1.88 -2.04 19.89
CA ALA A 195 -2.20 -0.93 19.00
C ALA A 195 -1.68 0.41 19.53
N MET A 196 -1.82 0.65 20.84
CA MET A 196 -1.24 1.84 21.49
C MET A 196 0.28 1.91 21.32
N ALA A 197 0.97 0.79 21.51
CA ALA A 197 2.42 0.69 21.32
C ALA A 197 2.86 0.95 19.87
N LYS A 198 2.09 0.48 18.88
CA LYS A 198 2.35 0.78 17.46
C LYS A 198 2.17 2.26 17.13
N VAL A 199 1.15 2.90 17.71
CA VAL A 199 0.97 4.35 17.57
C VAL A 199 2.16 5.10 18.18
N ASP A 200 2.64 4.70 19.36
CA ASP A 200 3.85 5.27 19.96
C ASP A 200 5.07 5.08 19.05
N GLU A 201 5.27 3.87 18.54
CA GLU A 201 6.41 3.56 17.66
C GLU A 201 6.44 4.47 16.43
N VAL A 202 5.29 4.73 15.80
CA VAL A 202 5.21 5.66 14.67
C VAL A 202 5.44 7.10 15.10
N CYS A 203 4.88 7.53 16.23
CA CYS A 203 5.13 8.88 16.75
C CYS A 203 6.62 9.10 17.03
N GLU A 204 7.29 8.12 17.63
CA GLU A 204 8.74 8.13 17.87
C GLU A 204 9.53 8.15 16.56
N ALA A 205 9.13 7.34 15.58
CA ALA A 205 9.76 7.31 14.25
C ALA A 205 9.73 8.70 13.58
N LEU A 206 8.65 9.46 13.77
CA LEU A 206 8.53 10.82 13.25
C LEU A 206 9.48 11.81 13.93
N THR A 207 10.08 11.50 15.08
CA THR A 207 11.09 12.36 15.72
C THR A 207 12.51 12.11 15.23
N VAL A 208 12.72 11.04 14.45
CA VAL A 208 14.04 10.65 13.96
C VAL A 208 14.52 11.62 12.89
N SER A 209 15.73 12.16 13.05
CA SER A 209 16.37 12.95 12.02
C SER A 209 16.83 12.06 10.86
N VAL A 210 16.43 12.39 9.64
CA VAL A 210 16.93 11.74 8.42
C VAL A 210 17.73 12.75 7.59
N PRO A 211 18.82 12.31 6.92
CA PRO A 211 19.56 13.19 6.02
C PRO A 211 18.64 13.75 4.94
N HIS A 212 18.63 15.07 4.80
CA HIS A 212 17.93 15.77 3.73
C HIS A 212 18.95 16.46 2.82
N HIS A 213 18.83 16.22 1.52
CA HIS A 213 19.66 16.86 0.51
C HIS A 213 18.78 17.81 -0.31
N LEU A 214 19.13 19.09 -0.31
CA LEU A 214 18.54 20.04 -1.23
C LEU A 214 19.11 19.77 -2.63
N LEU A 215 18.23 19.57 -3.60
CA LEU A 215 18.61 19.41 -5.00
C LEU A 215 18.42 20.74 -5.72
N ASP A 216 19.49 21.24 -6.37
CA ASP A 216 19.38 22.37 -7.28
C ASP A 216 18.93 21.89 -8.65
N LEU A 217 17.69 22.22 -9.02
CA LEU A 217 17.11 21.82 -10.31
C LEU A 217 17.75 22.53 -11.52
N ASN A 218 18.55 23.58 -11.29
CA ASN A 218 19.33 24.25 -12.33
C ASN A 218 20.70 23.61 -12.55
N SER A 219 21.12 22.70 -11.68
CA SER A 219 22.36 21.97 -11.86
C SER A 219 22.29 21.09 -13.12
N PRO A 220 23.41 20.92 -13.85
CA PRO A 220 23.46 20.07 -15.03
C PRO A 220 22.97 18.66 -14.70
N ARG A 221 21.99 18.17 -15.47
CA ARG A 221 21.48 16.81 -15.31
C ARG A 221 22.46 15.83 -15.96
N PRO A 222 22.76 14.68 -15.31
CA PRO A 222 23.52 13.63 -15.97
C PRO A 222 22.75 13.14 -17.21
N GLU A 223 23.45 12.92 -18.31
CA GLU A 223 22.85 12.25 -19.46
C GLU A 223 22.45 10.82 -19.07
N MET A 224 21.17 10.51 -19.22
CA MET A 224 20.63 9.17 -19.03
C MET A 224 20.28 8.60 -20.41
N PRO A 225 21.06 7.66 -20.96
CA PRO A 225 20.76 7.08 -22.26
C PRO A 225 19.46 6.28 -22.18
N VAL A 226 18.44 6.71 -22.93
CA VAL A 226 17.18 5.99 -23.07
C VAL A 226 17.30 4.99 -24.22
N ARG A 227 16.79 3.78 -24.02
CA ARG A 227 16.72 2.74 -25.04
C ARG A 227 15.27 2.31 -25.24
N SER A 228 14.85 2.21 -26.49
CA SER A 228 13.56 1.63 -26.87
C SER A 228 13.73 0.12 -27.07
N ASN A 229 12.73 -0.66 -26.70
CA ASN A 229 12.63 -2.08 -27.02
C ASN A 229 12.08 -2.33 -28.45
N LEU A 230 11.63 -1.29 -29.14
CA LEU A 230 11.15 -1.32 -30.51
C LEU A 230 11.85 -0.26 -31.36
N THR A 231 12.21 -0.60 -32.60
CA THR A 231 12.59 0.39 -33.61
C THR A 231 11.37 1.13 -34.14
N GLN A 232 11.58 2.31 -34.73
CA GLN A 232 10.49 3.07 -35.35
C GLN A 232 9.75 2.25 -36.42
N ALA A 233 10.49 1.53 -37.27
CA ALA A 233 9.90 0.72 -38.34
C ALA A 233 9.03 -0.42 -37.80
N GLU A 234 9.46 -1.08 -36.72
CA GLU A 234 8.66 -2.12 -36.05
C GLU A 234 7.38 -1.55 -35.43
N PHE A 235 7.47 -0.37 -34.81
CA PHE A 235 6.29 0.30 -34.25
C PHE A 235 5.30 0.72 -35.34
N GLU A 236 5.77 1.33 -36.43
CA GLU A 236 4.93 1.72 -37.56
C GLU A 236 4.25 0.51 -38.21
N HIS A 237 4.96 -0.61 -38.32
CA HIS A 237 4.38 -1.87 -38.81
C HIS A 237 3.26 -2.39 -37.88
N ALA A 238 3.47 -2.35 -36.56
CA ALA A 238 2.45 -2.75 -35.58
C ALA A 238 1.20 -1.85 -35.65
N VAL A 239 1.38 -0.53 -35.90
CA VAL A 239 0.26 0.41 -36.09
C VAL A 239 -0.53 0.12 -37.36
N GLU A 240 0.13 -0.15 -38.48
CA GLU A 240 -0.59 -0.52 -39.72
C GLU A 240 -1.34 -1.85 -39.57
N ALA A 241 -0.74 -2.85 -38.91
CA ALA A 241 -1.44 -4.09 -38.60
C ALA A 241 -2.69 -3.85 -37.73
N ALA A 242 -2.59 -3.01 -36.69
CA ALA A 242 -3.76 -2.63 -35.89
C ALA A 242 -4.86 -1.96 -36.72
N LYS A 243 -4.48 -1.09 -37.67
CA LYS A 243 -5.44 -0.45 -38.59
C LYS A 243 -6.10 -1.44 -39.54
N GLU A 244 -5.40 -2.50 -39.96
CA GLU A 244 -5.99 -3.58 -40.75
C GLU A 244 -7.04 -4.36 -39.95
N TYR A 245 -6.76 -4.72 -38.70
CA TYR A 245 -7.74 -5.35 -37.81
C TYR A 245 -9.00 -4.48 -37.61
N ILE A 246 -8.83 -3.17 -37.43
CA ILE A 246 -9.97 -2.22 -37.34
C ILE A 246 -10.81 -2.24 -38.63
N ARG A 247 -10.15 -2.23 -39.80
CA ARG A 247 -10.87 -2.26 -41.10
C ARG A 247 -11.59 -3.58 -41.34
N ALA A 248 -11.05 -4.68 -40.83
CA ALA A 248 -11.67 -6.01 -40.90
C ALA A 248 -12.84 -6.18 -39.91
N GLY A 249 -12.93 -5.32 -38.89
CA GLY A 249 -13.95 -5.37 -37.84
C GLY A 249 -13.61 -6.31 -36.69
N ASP A 250 -12.32 -6.63 -36.51
CA ASP A 250 -11.84 -7.50 -35.42
C ASP A 250 -11.69 -6.75 -34.09
N ILE A 251 -11.42 -5.43 -34.13
CA ILE A 251 -11.34 -4.50 -32.98
C ILE A 251 -11.97 -3.14 -33.30
#